data_AF-A0A533VEA9-F1
#
_entry.id   AF-A0A533VEA9-F1
#
_cell.length_a   1.000
_cell.length_b   1.000
_cell.length_c   1.000
_cell.angle_alpha   90.00
_cell.angle_beta   90.00
_cell.angle_gamma   90.00
#
_symmetry.space_group_name_H-M   'P 1'
#
loop_
_entity.id
_entity.type
_entity.pdbx_description
1 polymer ?
#
loop_
_entity_poly.entity_id
_entity_poly.type
_entity_poly.pdbx_seq_one_letter_code
_entity_poly.pdbx_strand_id
1 'polypeptide(L)'
;MTEITLLMTETQINSIVCSTREDLPNESCSLLLGKMVGDEYNVKVLKKMSNIANSQYSFNIDPDELMKVYQSASKEGLDIIGIYHSHLVGSRPSSTDLSYMRINPVIWLIYELSNSRFKAYMLIDDNLKEVKIKVSTV
;
A
#
# COMPACT_ATOMS: atom_id res chain seq x y z
N MET A 1 10.05 9.47 -19.91
CA MET A 1 9.42 9.27 -18.59
C MET A 1 9.93 7.95 -18.08
N THR A 2 10.61 7.96 -16.95
CA THR A 2 11.12 6.76 -16.27
C THR A 2 9.94 5.97 -15.67
N GLU A 3 10.07 4.64 -15.69
CA GLU A 3 9.03 3.71 -15.21
C GLU A 3 9.16 3.56 -13.68
N ILE A 4 8.17 4.04 -12.93
CA ILE A 4 8.14 3.86 -11.47
C ILE A 4 7.94 2.39 -11.14
N THR A 5 8.79 1.87 -10.25
CA THR A 5 8.79 0.45 -9.86
C THR A 5 8.70 0.29 -8.34
N LEU A 6 7.74 -0.50 -7.88
CA LEU A 6 7.65 -1.01 -6.51
C LEU A 6 8.37 -2.37 -6.42
N LEU A 7 9.41 -2.44 -5.60
CA LEU A 7 10.16 -3.68 -5.34
C LEU A 7 9.67 -4.30 -4.03
N MET A 8 9.25 -5.57 -4.10
CA MET A 8 8.78 -6.35 -2.96
C MET A 8 9.39 -7.75 -2.98
N THR A 9 9.43 -8.43 -1.84
CA THR A 9 9.79 -9.85 -1.75
C THR A 9 8.57 -10.75 -1.79
N GLU A 10 8.76 -12.02 -2.16
CA GLU A 10 7.69 -13.02 -2.08
C GLU A 10 7.14 -13.16 -0.65
N THR A 11 8.01 -13.09 0.36
CA THR A 11 7.60 -13.11 1.77
C THR A 11 6.68 -11.95 2.12
N GLN A 12 6.97 -10.74 1.61
CA GLN A 12 6.13 -9.56 1.83
C GLN A 12 4.77 -9.72 1.15
N ILE A 13 4.73 -10.19 -0.09
CA ILE A 13 3.48 -10.48 -0.80
C ILE A 13 2.65 -11.51 -0.04
N ASN A 14 3.25 -12.61 0.39
CA ASN A 14 2.57 -13.65 1.15
C ASN A 14 2.04 -13.13 2.50
N SER A 15 2.81 -12.30 3.20
CA SER A 15 2.40 -11.68 4.46
C SER A 15 1.17 -10.77 4.28
N ILE A 16 1.11 -10.00 3.19
CA ILE A 16 -0.06 -9.20 2.82
C ILE A 16 -1.26 -10.11 2.57
N VAL A 17 -1.12 -11.15 1.75
CA VAL A 17 -2.22 -12.08 1.44
C VAL A 17 -2.76 -12.75 2.70
N CYS A 18 -1.89 -13.18 3.61
CA CYS A 18 -2.29 -13.75 4.89
C CYS A 18 -3.05 -12.74 5.75
N SER A 19 -2.50 -11.52 5.92
CA SER A 19 -3.14 -10.45 6.69
C SER A 19 -4.52 -10.09 6.14
N THR A 20 -4.65 -10.06 4.81
CA THR A 20 -5.93 -9.80 4.14
C THR A 20 -6.99 -10.82 4.53
N ARG A 21 -6.62 -12.10 4.57
CA ARG A 21 -7.56 -13.18 4.91
C ARG A 21 -8.03 -13.11 6.35
N GLU A 22 -7.18 -12.63 7.25
CA GLU A 22 -7.52 -12.43 8.68
C GLU A 22 -8.49 -11.26 8.88
N ASP A 23 -8.37 -10.21 8.06
CA ASP A 23 -9.17 -8.99 8.22
C ASP A 23 -10.55 -9.08 7.54
N LEU A 24 -10.81 -10.16 6.80
CA LEU A 24 -12.11 -10.40 6.16
C LEU A 24 -13.26 -10.41 7.20
N PRO A 25 -14.40 -9.78 6.87
CA PRO A 25 -14.79 -9.23 5.56
C PRO A 25 -14.36 -7.78 5.31
N ASN A 26 -13.62 -7.15 6.23
CA ASN A 26 -13.21 -5.75 6.11
C ASN A 26 -12.02 -5.59 5.17
N GLU A 27 -11.84 -4.37 4.64
CA GLU A 27 -10.61 -4.04 3.92
C GLU A 27 -9.43 -4.08 4.89
N SER A 28 -8.43 -4.89 4.54
CA SER A 28 -7.12 -4.87 5.18
C SER A 28 -6.34 -3.67 4.70
N CYS A 29 -5.50 -3.09 5.57
CA CYS A 29 -4.60 -2.02 5.19
C CYS A 29 -3.24 -2.15 5.87
N SER A 30 -2.20 -1.65 5.21
CA SER A 30 -0.83 -1.64 5.74
C SER A 30 -0.04 -0.47 5.19
N LEU A 31 0.93 0.01 5.95
CA LEU A 31 1.91 0.97 5.47
C LEU A 31 3.13 0.23 4.94
N LEU A 32 3.61 0.67 3.78
CA LEU A 32 4.82 0.15 3.14
C LEU A 32 5.98 1.08 3.50
N LEU A 33 6.87 0.61 4.39
CA LEU A 33 8.03 1.37 4.82
C LEU A 33 9.25 0.91 4.03
N GLY A 34 10.07 1.85 3.58
CA GLY A 34 11.16 1.52 2.69
C GLY A 34 12.05 2.69 2.33
N LYS A 35 12.77 2.54 1.22
CA LYS A 35 13.66 3.57 0.67
C LYS A 35 13.38 3.76 -0.81
N MET A 36 13.54 4.99 -1.26
CA MET A 36 13.46 5.37 -2.68
C MET A 36 14.85 5.62 -3.24
N VAL A 37 15.15 5.06 -4.40
CA VAL A 37 16.39 5.32 -5.15
C VAL A 37 16.00 5.62 -6.60
N GLY A 38 15.96 6.91 -6.96
CA GLY A 38 15.37 7.34 -8.23
C GLY A 38 13.88 6.97 -8.30
N ASP A 39 13.50 6.22 -9.33
CA ASP A 39 12.13 5.75 -9.55
C ASP A 39 11.85 4.34 -9.00
N GLU A 40 12.78 3.78 -8.21
CA GLU A 40 12.63 2.49 -7.54
C GLU A 40 12.28 2.65 -6.05
N TYR A 41 11.16 2.04 -5.66
CA TYR A 41 10.57 2.10 -4.33
C TYR A 41 10.74 0.73 -3.67
N ASN A 42 11.71 0.61 -2.76
CA ASN A 42 12.10 -0.66 -2.17
C ASN A 42 11.45 -0.86 -0.80
N VAL A 43 10.47 -1.75 -0.72
CA VAL A 43 9.77 -2.08 0.53
C VAL A 43 10.70 -2.88 1.45
N LYS A 44 10.93 -2.36 2.65
CA LYS A 44 11.72 -3.02 3.70
C LYS A 44 10.85 -3.62 4.78
N VAL A 45 9.84 -2.89 5.22
CA VAL A 45 8.96 -3.30 6.32
C VAL A 45 7.51 -3.10 5.91
N LEU A 46 6.69 -4.11 6.19
CA LEU A 46 5.24 -4.02 6.11
C LEU A 46 4.71 -3.76 7.51
N LYS A 47 4.00 -2.65 7.69
CA LYS A 47 3.35 -2.34 8.95
C LYS A 47 1.84 -2.53 8.81
N LYS A 48 1.32 -3.65 9.31
CA LYS A 48 -0.13 -3.90 9.39
C LYS A 48 -0.78 -2.80 10.23
N MET A 49 -1.89 -2.24 9.72
CA MET A 49 -2.67 -1.19 10.36
C MET A 49 -4.07 -1.71 10.63
N SER A 50 -4.74 -1.18 11.65
CA SER A 50 -6.13 -1.52 11.92
C SER A 50 -7.05 -0.62 11.10
N ASN A 51 -8.00 -1.22 10.36
CA ASN A 51 -9.05 -0.45 9.68
C ASN A 51 -10.12 -0.01 10.70
N ILE A 52 -10.02 1.22 11.20
CA ILE A 52 -10.97 1.74 12.19
C ILE A 52 -12.38 1.99 11.61
N ALA A 53 -12.51 2.04 10.28
CA ALA A 53 -13.82 2.17 9.63
C ALA A 53 -14.64 0.87 9.70
N ASN A 54 -14.00 -0.28 9.99
CA ASN A 54 -14.65 -1.60 10.04
C ASN A 54 -15.54 -1.84 8.81
N SER A 55 -15.00 -1.52 7.63
CA SER A 55 -15.73 -1.47 6.37
C SER A 55 -15.05 -2.35 5.33
N GLN A 56 -15.87 -2.95 4.46
CA GLN A 56 -15.43 -3.75 3.31
C GLN A 56 -15.17 -2.92 2.04
N TYR A 57 -15.43 -1.60 2.10
CA TYR A 57 -15.33 -0.68 0.95
C TYR A 57 -14.46 0.55 1.21
N SER A 58 -13.95 0.67 2.43
CA SER A 58 -13.10 1.79 2.81
C SER A 58 -12.23 1.40 4.00
N PHE A 59 -11.03 1.95 4.04
CA PHE A 59 -10.17 1.90 5.21
C PHE A 59 -9.88 3.30 5.73
N ASN A 60 -9.80 3.41 7.06
CA ASN A 60 -9.25 4.56 7.75
C ASN A 60 -8.20 4.06 8.73
N ILE A 61 -7.08 4.78 8.85
CA ILE A 61 -6.02 4.51 9.81
C ILE A 61 -6.17 5.50 10.96
N ASP A 62 -5.99 5.02 12.19
CA ASP A 62 -5.96 5.88 13.38
C ASP A 62 -4.80 6.88 13.28
N PRO A 63 -5.05 8.20 13.41
CA PRO A 63 -3.99 9.22 13.31
C PRO A 63 -2.85 9.06 14.33
N ASP A 64 -3.15 8.60 15.55
CA ASP A 64 -2.14 8.38 16.59
C ASP A 64 -1.30 7.15 16.27
N GLU A 65 -1.92 6.10 15.71
CA GLU A 65 -1.18 4.93 15.20
C GLU A 65 -0.27 5.33 14.04
N LEU A 66 -0.79 6.10 13.08
CA LEU A 66 -0.03 6.61 11.94
C LEU A 66 1.17 7.45 12.39
N MET A 67 0.98 8.36 13.35
CA MET A 67 2.07 9.18 13.91
C MET A 67 3.17 8.31 14.53
N LYS A 68 2.81 7.24 15.26
CA LYS A 68 3.79 6.30 15.82
C LYS A 68 4.58 5.60 14.72
N VAL A 69 3.95 5.24 13.61
CA VAL A 69 4.63 4.61 12.47
C VAL A 69 5.60 5.58 11.79
N TYR A 70 5.23 6.86 11.61
CA TYR A 70 6.15 7.88 11.11
C TYR A 70 7.38 8.03 12.01
N GLN A 71 7.17 8.07 13.33
CA GLN A 71 8.27 8.17 14.29
C GLN A 71 9.19 6.94 14.27
N SER A 72 8.63 5.72 14.19
CA SER A 72 9.44 4.50 14.10
C SER A 72 10.20 4.42 12.78
N ALA A 73 9.54 4.73 11.66
CA ALA A 73 10.16 4.73 10.33
C ALA A 73 11.36 5.69 10.30
N SER A 74 11.18 6.91 10.80
CA SER A 74 12.25 7.91 10.88
C SER A 74 13.45 7.45 11.73
N LYS A 75 13.21 6.80 12.87
CA LYS A 75 14.28 6.24 13.72
C LYS A 75 15.08 5.14 13.02
N GLU A 76 14.45 4.40 12.11
CA GLU A 76 15.07 3.35 11.31
C GLU A 76 15.65 3.86 9.97
N GLY A 77 15.53 5.17 9.70
CA GLY A 77 15.94 5.77 8.42
C GLY A 77 15.14 5.24 7.24
N LEU A 78 13.85 4.95 7.46
CA LEU A 78 12.88 4.51 6.48
C LEU A 78 11.80 5.57 6.29
N ASP A 79 11.24 5.62 5.09
CA ASP A 79 10.09 6.45 4.75
C ASP A 79 8.85 5.59 4.51
N ILE A 80 7.67 6.19 4.67
CA ILE A 80 6.44 5.58 4.17
C ILE A 80 6.40 5.83 2.66
N ILE A 81 6.71 4.77 1.90
CA ILE A 81 6.83 4.82 0.45
C ILE A 81 5.55 4.35 -0.26
N GLY A 82 4.60 3.80 0.50
CA GLY A 82 3.30 3.40 -0.02
C GLY A 82 2.30 2.99 1.04
N ILE A 83 1.06 2.83 0.59
CA ILE A 83 -0.08 2.34 1.35
C ILE A 83 -0.59 1.11 0.61
N TYR A 84 -0.89 0.06 1.36
CA TYR A 84 -1.54 -1.13 0.88
C TYR A 84 -2.98 -1.17 1.39
N HIS A 85 -3.91 -1.58 0.53
CA HIS A 85 -5.24 -2.01 0.95
C HIS A 85 -5.84 -3.09 0.04
N SER A 86 -6.86 -3.77 0.55
CA SER A 86 -7.53 -4.86 -0.16
C SER A 86 -8.90 -4.46 -0.69
N HIS A 87 -9.25 -4.90 -1.89
CA HIS A 87 -10.60 -4.81 -2.44
C HIS A 87 -11.19 -6.21 -2.63
N LEU A 88 -12.48 -6.38 -2.33
CA LEU A 88 -13.18 -7.63 -2.65
C LEU A 88 -13.21 -7.90 -4.16
N VAL A 89 -13.53 -6.87 -4.96
CA VAL A 89 -13.66 -6.94 -6.42
C VAL A 89 -13.01 -5.71 -7.06
N GLY A 90 -12.21 -5.93 -8.10
CA GLY A 90 -11.51 -4.88 -8.84
C GLY A 90 -10.25 -4.38 -8.14
N SER A 91 -9.22 -4.10 -8.93
CA SER A 91 -7.89 -3.66 -8.46
C SER A 91 -7.58 -2.21 -8.81
N ARG A 92 -8.55 -1.44 -9.33
CA ARG A 92 -8.39 0.00 -9.56
C ARG A 92 -8.80 0.80 -8.32
N PRO A 93 -8.16 1.95 -8.04
CA PRO A 93 -8.58 2.82 -6.95
C PRO A 93 -10.00 3.33 -7.17
N SER A 94 -10.77 3.35 -6.10
CA SER A 94 -12.10 3.95 -6.03
C SER A 94 -12.04 5.49 -6.10
N SER A 95 -13.19 6.15 -6.19
CA SER A 95 -13.27 7.62 -6.08
C SER A 95 -12.78 8.13 -4.71
N THR A 96 -13.03 7.37 -3.65
CA THR A 96 -12.54 7.64 -2.30
C THR A 96 -11.02 7.52 -2.25
N ASP A 97 -10.46 6.44 -2.81
CA ASP A 97 -9.01 6.24 -2.88
C ASP A 97 -8.34 7.40 -3.62
N LEU A 98 -8.86 7.78 -4.80
CA LEU A 98 -8.32 8.90 -5.58
C LEU A 98 -8.32 10.21 -4.79
N SER A 99 -9.32 10.44 -3.95
CA SER A 99 -9.38 11.63 -3.09
C SER A 99 -8.28 11.61 -2.03
N TYR A 100 -8.02 10.45 -1.43
CA TYR A 100 -6.93 10.27 -0.47
C TYR A 100 -5.55 10.24 -1.12
N MET A 101 -5.42 9.74 -2.34
CA MET A 101 -4.18 9.78 -3.12
C MET A 101 -3.71 11.21 -3.40
N ARG A 102 -4.64 12.18 -3.57
CA ARG A 102 -4.27 13.60 -3.77
C ARG A 102 -3.57 14.20 -2.57
N ILE A 103 -3.96 13.79 -1.37
CA ILE A 103 -3.34 14.30 -0.12
C ILE A 103 -2.21 13.39 0.37
N ASN A 104 -2.10 12.17 -0.16
CA ASN A 104 -1.05 11.19 0.12
C ASN A 104 -0.39 10.71 -1.19
N PRO A 105 0.55 11.48 -1.78
CA PRO A 105 1.16 11.20 -3.07
C PRO A 105 2.25 10.11 -2.98
N VAL A 106 1.89 8.95 -2.44
CA VAL A 106 2.73 7.75 -2.33
C VAL A 106 2.19 6.65 -3.25
N ILE A 107 2.85 5.48 -3.29
CA ILE A 107 2.33 4.33 -4.04
C ILE A 107 1.15 3.71 -3.29
N TRP A 108 0.05 3.45 -3.99
CA TRP A 108 -1.10 2.71 -3.47
C TRP A 108 -1.12 1.31 -4.09
N LEU A 109 -0.83 0.30 -3.29
CA LEU A 109 -0.86 -1.11 -3.65
C LEU A 109 -2.24 -1.69 -3.32
N ILE A 110 -2.94 -2.18 -4.33
CA ILE A 110 -4.29 -2.72 -4.19
C ILE A 110 -4.25 -4.22 -4.48
N TYR A 111 -4.72 -5.02 -3.52
CA TYR A 111 -4.93 -6.45 -3.70
C TYR A 111 -6.42 -6.75 -3.91
N GLU A 112 -6.75 -7.22 -5.09
CA GLU A 112 -8.08 -7.71 -5.44
C GLU A 112 -8.23 -9.18 -5.05
N LEU A 113 -9.10 -9.47 -4.09
CA LEU A 113 -9.30 -10.84 -3.60
C LEU A 113 -9.91 -11.76 -4.66
N SER A 114 -10.96 -11.31 -5.36
CA SER A 114 -11.71 -12.15 -6.31
C SER A 114 -10.86 -12.80 -7.40
N ASN A 115 -9.79 -12.14 -7.81
CA ASN A 115 -8.87 -12.60 -8.85
C ASN A 115 -7.43 -12.78 -8.33
N SER A 116 -7.20 -12.66 -7.03
CA SER A 116 -5.87 -12.72 -6.40
C SER A 116 -4.82 -11.86 -7.13
N ARG A 117 -5.17 -10.62 -7.44
CA ARG A 117 -4.37 -9.74 -8.30
C ARG A 117 -3.89 -8.51 -7.56
N PHE A 118 -2.60 -8.22 -7.67
CA PHE A 118 -2.02 -6.96 -7.22
C PHE A 118 -1.93 -5.96 -8.36
N LYS A 119 -2.29 -4.70 -8.08
CA LYS A 119 -1.92 -3.55 -8.91
C LYS A 119 -1.43 -2.43 -8.01
N ALA A 120 -0.50 -1.63 -8.51
CA ALA A 120 0.02 -0.48 -7.80
C ALA A 120 -0.23 0.79 -8.62
N TYR A 121 -0.51 1.89 -7.94
CA TYR A 121 -0.79 3.17 -8.56
C TYR A 121 -0.12 4.31 -7.82
N MET A 122 0.17 5.38 -8.54
CA MET A 122 0.58 6.65 -7.96
C MET A 122 -0.13 7.77 -8.70
N LEU A 123 -0.61 8.77 -7.97
CA LEU A 123 -1.24 9.95 -8.53
C LEU A 123 -0.19 11.05 -8.67
N ILE A 124 0.16 11.42 -9.91
CA ILE A 124 1.17 12.44 -10.22
C ILE A 124 0.49 13.52 -11.06
N ASP A 125 0.42 14.74 -10.54
CA ASP A 125 -0.25 15.88 -11.19
C ASP A 125 -1.68 15.52 -11.64
N ASP A 126 -2.48 14.94 -10.73
CA ASP A 126 -3.84 14.40 -10.98
C ASP A 126 -3.92 13.30 -12.07
N ASN A 127 -2.78 12.82 -12.59
CA ASN A 127 -2.73 11.71 -13.51
C ASN A 127 -2.45 10.41 -12.77
N LEU A 128 -3.42 9.49 -12.80
CA LEU A 128 -3.27 8.17 -12.23
C LEU A 128 -2.32 7.34 -13.10
N LYS A 129 -1.14 7.02 -12.58
CA LYS A 129 -0.15 6.16 -13.24
C LYS A 129 -0.13 4.79 -12.58
N GLU A 130 -0.16 3.75 -13.39
CA GLU A 130 0.10 2.38 -12.93
C GLU A 130 1.60 2.23 -12.65
N VAL A 131 1.92 1.67 -11.50
CA VAL A 131 3.29 1.42 -11.03
C VAL A 131 3.60 -0.05 -11.23
N LYS A 132 4.78 -0.34 -11.77
CA LYS A 132 5.22 -1.71 -12.00
C LYS A 132 5.59 -2.37 -10.68
N ILE A 133 5.10 -3.58 -10.45
CA ILE A 133 5.48 -4.38 -9.29
C ILE A 133 6.53 -5.39 -9.74
N LYS A 134 7.71 -5.37 -9.12
CA LYS A 134 8.71 -6.44 -9.27
C LYS A 134 8.82 -7.19 -7.95
N VAL A 135 8.61 -8.50 -8.04
CA VAL A 135 8.75 -9.40 -6.90
C VAL A 135 10.06 -10.15 -7.03
N SER A 136 10.87 -10.14 -5.98
CA SER A 136 12.12 -10.89 -5.91
C SER A 136 12.00 -12.07 -4.94
N THR A 137 12.57 -13.21 -5.35
CA THR A 137 12.80 -14.39 -4.53
C THR A 137 14.08 -14.13 -3.72
N VAL A 138 13.95 -13.47 -2.57
CA VAL A 138 15.06 -13.29 -1.61
C VAL A 138 14.86 -14.28 -0.47
#